data_AF-A0A1G6P0M3-F1
#
_entry.id   AF-A0A1G6P0M3-F1
#
_cell.length_a   1.000
_cell.length_b   1.000
_cell.length_c   1.000
_cell.angle_alpha   90.00
_cell.angle_beta   90.00
_cell.angle_gamma   90.00
#
_symmetry.space_group_name_H-M   'P 1'
#
loop_
_entity.id
_entity.type
_entity.pdbx_description
1 polymer ?
#
loop_
_entity_poly.entity_id
_entity_poly.type
_entity_poly.pdbx_seq_one_letter_code
_entity_poly.pdbx_strand_id
1 'polypeptide(L)'
;MEKRVRFKSAWLPWVLIAPQMAIILVFFFWPASQALVQSMQLQDAFGTSTEWVGLENFKQLFNDGSYVESFKTTAMFSVLVAGIGITLSLMLAVFADRVVKAAMFYKTMLILPYAVAPAVAAVLWVFMFSPSLGVVAYGLEKVGVHWNHLLDSGQAMTLIVMASVWKQISYNFLFFLAGLQSIPKSLIEAAAIDGAGPWRRFWTVQFPLLSPTTFFLLVINVVYAFFDTFAIVDAATQGGPGKDTAILVYKVYYDGFKAMDLGGSAAQSVVLMLIVVALTVVQFRYVEKKVQY
;
A
#
# COMPACT_ATOMS: atom_id res chain seq x y z
N MET A 1 31.51 11.50 -30.05
CA MET A 1 30.43 12.43 -30.43
C MET A 1 29.51 12.61 -29.23
N GLU A 2 29.66 13.69 -28.47
CA GLU A 2 28.65 14.05 -27.47
C GLU A 2 27.32 14.31 -28.18
N LYS A 3 26.30 13.48 -27.91
CA LYS A 3 24.94 13.76 -28.39
C LYS A 3 24.52 15.11 -27.80
N ARG A 4 24.36 16.14 -28.63
CA ARG A 4 23.75 17.42 -28.23
C ARG A 4 22.25 17.19 -28.00
N VAL A 5 21.87 16.63 -26.85
CA VAL A 5 20.48 16.39 -26.41
C VAL A 5 19.91 17.62 -25.69
N ARG A 6 20.22 18.83 -26.15
CA ARG A 6 19.61 20.06 -25.61
C ARG A 6 18.77 20.69 -26.71
N PHE A 7 17.49 20.89 -26.43
CA PHE A 7 16.61 21.66 -27.31
C PHE A 7 17.25 23.03 -27.57
N LYS A 8 17.31 23.45 -28.84
CA LYS A 8 17.86 24.76 -29.22
C LYS A 8 17.01 25.93 -28.70
N SER A 9 15.72 25.69 -28.47
CA SER A 9 14.74 26.65 -28.00
C SER A 9 14.43 26.45 -26.52
N ALA A 10 14.48 27.52 -25.73
CA ALA A 10 14.19 27.47 -24.29
C ALA A 10 12.70 27.21 -23.97
N TRP A 11 11.76 27.53 -24.86
CA TRP A 11 10.31 27.45 -24.62
C TRP A 11 9.68 26.10 -24.98
N LEU A 12 10.26 25.36 -25.95
CA LEU A 12 9.70 24.11 -26.44
C LEU A 12 9.56 23.03 -25.35
N PRO A 13 10.54 22.82 -24.43
CA PRO A 13 10.36 21.88 -23.33
C PRO A 13 9.17 22.24 -22.43
N TRP A 14 8.95 23.52 -22.15
CA TRP A 14 7.84 23.99 -21.32
C TRP A 14 6.48 23.70 -21.96
N VAL A 15 6.35 23.92 -23.27
CA VAL A 15 5.11 23.61 -24.00
C VAL A 15 4.85 22.10 -24.03
N LEU A 16 5.89 21.27 -24.16
CA LEU A 16 5.74 19.81 -24.16
C LEU A 16 5.28 19.26 -22.81
N ILE A 17 5.71 19.85 -21.69
CA ILE A 17 5.27 19.44 -20.34
C ILE A 17 3.99 20.13 -19.88
N ALA A 18 3.58 21.25 -20.51
CA ALA A 18 2.44 22.05 -20.09
C ALA A 18 1.13 21.26 -19.95
N PRO A 19 0.74 20.33 -20.86
CA PRO A 19 -0.48 19.54 -20.69
C PRO A 19 -0.45 18.68 -19.42
N GLN A 20 0.68 18.03 -19.13
CA GLN A 20 0.85 17.22 -17.93
C GLN A 20 0.82 18.10 -16.66
N MET A 21 1.51 19.24 -16.69
CA MET A 21 1.51 20.20 -15.58
C MET A 21 0.12 20.75 -15.31
N ALA A 22 -0.66 21.06 -16.35
CA ALA A 22 -2.04 21.54 -16.21
C ALA A 22 -2.92 20.47 -15.52
N ILE A 23 -2.83 19.21 -15.93
CA ILE A 23 -3.56 18.11 -15.29
C ILE A 23 -3.16 17.99 -13.81
N ILE A 24 -1.86 18.02 -13.51
CA ILE A 24 -1.36 17.93 -12.13
C ILE A 24 -1.88 19.10 -11.27
N LEU A 25 -1.83 20.33 -11.78
CA LEU A 25 -2.27 21.50 -11.02
C LEU A 25 -3.78 21.48 -10.77
N VAL A 26 -4.58 21.16 -11.79
CA VAL A 26 -6.05 21.19 -11.73
C VAL A 26 -6.61 20.02 -10.92
N PHE A 27 -6.07 18.81 -11.08
CA PHE A 27 -6.66 17.61 -10.48
C PHE A 27 -5.98 17.15 -9.19
N PHE A 28 -4.78 17.64 -8.88
CA PHE A 28 -4.08 17.27 -7.64
C PHE A 28 -3.89 18.47 -6.71
N PHE A 29 -3.20 19.53 -7.17
CA PHE A 29 -2.87 20.65 -6.28
C PHE A 29 -4.08 21.49 -5.90
N TRP A 30 -5.02 21.70 -6.82
CA TRP A 30 -6.23 22.46 -6.55
C TRP A 30 -7.13 21.77 -5.50
N PRO A 31 -7.55 20.49 -5.65
CA PRO A 31 -8.31 19.79 -4.62
C PRO A 31 -7.56 19.65 -3.29
N ALA A 32 -6.25 19.39 -3.32
CA ALA A 32 -5.45 19.32 -2.08
C ALA A 32 -5.43 20.66 -1.34
N SER A 33 -5.34 21.78 -2.07
CA SER A 33 -5.43 23.13 -1.48
C SER A 33 -6.82 23.40 -0.91
N GLN A 34 -7.89 22.94 -1.58
CA GLN A 34 -9.25 23.02 -1.06
C GLN A 34 -9.41 22.22 0.23
N ALA A 35 -8.88 20.99 0.30
CA ALA A 35 -8.90 20.18 1.52
C ALA A 35 -8.15 20.85 2.69
N LEU A 36 -7.02 21.52 2.42
CA LEU A 36 -6.31 22.31 3.43
C LEU A 36 -7.17 23.46 3.96
N VAL A 37 -7.86 24.19 3.09
CA VAL A 37 -8.77 25.28 3.51
C VAL A 37 -9.97 24.72 4.28
N GLN A 38 -10.61 23.66 3.79
CA GLN A 38 -11.76 23.02 4.44
C GLN A 38 -11.39 22.44 5.80
N SER A 39 -10.15 21.95 5.98
CA SER A 39 -9.69 21.46 7.28
C SER A 39 -9.72 22.53 8.38
N MET A 40 -9.70 23.81 8.01
CA MET A 40 -9.79 24.95 8.94
C MET A 40 -11.18 25.57 9.03
N GLN A 41 -12.15 24.99 8.33
CA GLN A 41 -13.52 25.46 8.24
C GLN A 41 -14.48 24.44 8.87
N LEU A 42 -15.56 24.95 9.46
CA LEU A 42 -16.71 24.16 9.85
C LEU A 42 -17.77 24.39 8.78
N GLN A 43 -18.26 23.31 8.19
CA GLN A 43 -19.24 23.35 7.12
C GLN A 43 -20.43 22.48 7.48
N ASP A 44 -21.64 22.98 7.24
CA ASP A 44 -22.85 22.15 7.40
C ASP A 44 -22.87 21.04 6.35
N ALA A 45 -23.62 19.96 6.59
CA ALA A 45 -23.67 18.76 5.75
C ALA A 45 -24.05 19.05 4.29
N PHE A 46 -24.75 20.15 4.03
CA PHE A 46 -25.18 20.59 2.69
C PHE A 46 -24.29 21.70 2.10
N GLY A 47 -23.25 22.13 2.81
CA GLY A 47 -22.33 23.16 2.35
C GLY A 47 -22.90 24.57 2.23
N THR A 48 -24.08 24.81 2.83
CA THR A 48 -24.82 26.07 2.75
C THR A 48 -24.27 27.16 3.66
N SER A 49 -23.71 26.78 4.81
CA SER A 49 -23.00 27.67 5.73
C SER A 49 -21.58 27.16 5.96
N THR A 50 -20.62 28.07 5.94
CA THR A 50 -19.21 27.78 6.22
C THR A 50 -18.67 28.84 7.16
N GLU A 51 -18.12 28.39 8.29
CA GLU A 51 -17.48 29.24 9.29
C GLU A 51 -15.99 28.90 9.39
N TRP A 52 -15.15 29.91 9.60
CA TRP A 52 -13.73 29.70 9.81
C TRP A 52 -13.46 29.40 11.28
N VAL A 53 -13.01 28.18 11.58
CA VAL A 53 -12.77 27.70 12.96
C VAL A 53 -11.28 27.48 13.27
N GLY A 54 -10.40 27.71 12.30
CA GLY A 54 -8.95 27.59 12.49
C GLY A 54 -8.52 26.16 12.77
N LEU A 55 -7.98 25.88 13.96
CA LEU A 55 -7.47 24.54 14.31
C LEU A 55 -8.47 23.69 15.12
N GLU A 56 -9.72 24.12 15.24
CA GLU A 56 -10.68 23.44 16.10
C GLU A 56 -10.99 22.01 15.65
N ASN A 57 -11.11 21.77 14.33
CA ASN A 57 -11.28 20.42 13.76
C ASN A 57 -10.13 19.49 14.18
N PHE A 58 -8.89 19.98 14.17
CA PHE A 58 -7.73 19.18 14.58
C PHE A 58 -7.77 18.85 16.08
N LYS A 59 -8.18 19.79 16.94
CA LYS A 59 -8.32 19.52 18.38
C LYS A 59 -9.38 18.48 18.66
N GLN A 60 -10.56 18.63 18.06
CA GLN A 60 -11.65 17.66 18.20
C GLN A 60 -11.20 16.28 17.72
N LEU A 61 -10.50 16.24 16.59
CA LEU A 61 -9.98 15.03 15.99
C LEU A 61 -8.98 14.30 16.89
N PHE A 62 -8.02 15.00 17.50
CA PHE A 62 -7.05 14.37 18.42
C PHE A 62 -7.65 14.04 19.80
N ASN A 63 -8.80 14.62 20.15
CA ASN A 63 -9.56 14.25 21.35
C ASN A 63 -10.52 13.07 21.10
N ASP A 64 -10.78 12.69 19.85
CA ASP A 64 -11.56 11.48 19.53
C ASP A 64 -10.70 10.22 19.73
N GLY A 65 -10.99 9.47 20.79
CA GLY A 65 -10.33 8.20 21.09
C GLY A 65 -10.41 7.20 19.93
N SER A 66 -11.52 7.18 19.19
CA SER A 66 -11.68 6.29 18.03
C SER A 66 -10.77 6.68 16.87
N TYR A 67 -10.47 7.97 16.69
CA TYR A 67 -9.52 8.41 15.67
C TYR A 67 -8.09 8.09 16.11
N VAL A 68 -7.73 8.33 17.37
CA VAL A 68 -6.39 7.99 17.89
C VAL A 68 -6.12 6.49 17.79
N GLU A 69 -7.10 5.63 18.09
CA GLU A 69 -6.99 4.18 17.91
C GLU A 69 -6.73 3.78 16.45
N SER A 70 -7.33 4.48 15.48
CA SER A 70 -7.15 4.19 14.06
C SER A 70 -5.70 4.36 13.59
N PHE A 71 -4.87 5.17 14.26
CA PHE A 71 -3.42 5.22 14.00
C PHE A 71 -2.75 3.89 14.32
N LYS A 72 -3.07 3.31 15.48
CA LYS A 72 -2.52 2.01 15.89
C LYS A 72 -2.98 0.92 14.93
N THR A 73 -4.26 0.91 14.58
CA THR A 73 -4.85 -0.02 13.61
C THR A 73 -4.16 0.10 12.26
N THR A 74 -3.99 1.32 11.75
CA THR A 74 -3.31 1.58 10.45
C THR A 74 -1.84 1.20 10.49
N ALA A 75 -1.12 1.50 11.57
CA ALA A 75 0.28 1.15 11.72
C ALA A 75 0.47 -0.36 11.76
N MET A 76 -0.32 -1.07 12.59
CA MET A 76 -0.28 -2.52 12.68
C MET A 76 -0.63 -3.17 11.33
N PHE A 77 -1.74 -2.74 10.71
CA PHE A 77 -2.16 -3.20 9.40
C PHE A 77 -1.08 -2.97 8.34
N SER A 78 -0.49 -1.77 8.29
CA SER A 78 0.53 -1.42 7.30
C SER A 78 1.82 -2.22 7.44
N VAL A 79 2.27 -2.46 8.69
CA VAL A 79 3.44 -3.29 8.95
C VAL A 79 3.19 -4.74 8.53
N LEU A 80 2.00 -5.28 8.83
CA LEU A 80 1.63 -6.64 8.43
C LEU A 80 1.55 -6.76 6.90
N VAL A 81 0.83 -5.86 6.23
CA VAL A 81 0.66 -5.89 4.77
C VAL A 81 2.00 -5.72 4.04
N ALA A 82 2.79 -4.71 4.40
CA ALA A 82 4.07 -4.46 3.77
C ALA A 82 5.09 -5.57 4.09
N GLY A 83 5.21 -5.97 5.36
CA GLY A 83 6.18 -6.97 5.81
C GLY A 83 5.90 -8.35 5.21
N ILE A 84 4.66 -8.83 5.32
CA ILE A 84 4.26 -10.12 4.77
C ILE A 84 4.30 -10.07 3.23
N GLY A 85 3.77 -9.01 2.63
CA GLY A 85 3.73 -8.84 1.17
C GLY A 85 5.12 -8.84 0.55
N ILE A 86 6.08 -8.11 1.11
CA ILE A 86 7.47 -8.07 0.64
C ILE A 86 8.16 -9.43 0.85
N THR A 87 8.01 -10.02 2.02
CA THR A 87 8.69 -11.29 2.36
C THR A 87 8.20 -12.44 1.49
N LEU A 88 6.87 -12.61 1.37
CA LEU A 88 6.28 -13.69 0.57
C LEU A 88 6.58 -13.51 -0.92
N SER A 89 6.48 -12.29 -1.44
CA SER A 89 6.77 -12.04 -2.86
C SER A 89 8.24 -12.25 -3.21
N LEU A 90 9.18 -11.84 -2.34
CA LEU A 90 10.60 -12.11 -2.53
C LEU A 90 10.88 -13.63 -2.53
N MET A 91 10.30 -14.35 -1.57
CA MET A 91 10.43 -15.81 -1.51
C MET A 91 9.90 -16.48 -2.79
N LEU A 92 8.72 -16.08 -3.25
CA LEU A 92 8.14 -16.57 -4.51
C LEU A 92 8.98 -16.18 -5.72
N ALA A 93 9.54 -14.97 -5.77
CA ALA A 93 10.40 -14.51 -6.85
C ALA A 93 11.70 -15.33 -6.94
N VAL A 94 12.34 -15.60 -5.80
CA VAL A 94 13.56 -16.43 -5.74
C VAL A 94 13.28 -17.86 -6.21
N PHE A 95 12.13 -18.43 -5.85
CA PHE A 95 11.75 -19.74 -6.36
C PHE A 95 11.44 -19.70 -7.86
N ALA A 96 10.65 -18.73 -8.32
CA ALA A 96 10.27 -18.59 -9.72
C ALA A 96 11.45 -18.28 -10.66
N ASP A 97 12.50 -17.62 -10.17
CA ASP A 97 13.73 -17.36 -10.92
C ASP A 97 14.49 -18.65 -11.26
N ARG A 98 14.41 -19.66 -10.37
CA ARG A 98 15.05 -20.97 -10.57
C ARG A 98 14.20 -21.96 -11.38
N VAL A 99 12.94 -21.67 -11.64
CA VAL A 99 12.05 -22.56 -12.38
C VAL A 99 12.40 -22.53 -13.87
N VAL A 100 12.78 -23.71 -14.42
CA VAL A 100 13.11 -23.86 -15.84
C VAL A 100 11.93 -24.42 -16.65
N LYS A 101 11.16 -25.36 -16.09
CA LYS A 101 9.99 -25.97 -16.75
C LYS A 101 8.71 -25.24 -16.37
N ALA A 102 7.88 -24.94 -17.37
CA ALA A 102 6.60 -24.22 -17.21
C ALA A 102 6.72 -22.85 -16.52
N ALA A 103 7.89 -22.19 -16.59
CA ALA A 103 8.14 -20.92 -15.92
C ALA A 103 7.12 -19.83 -16.27
N MET A 104 6.70 -19.76 -17.54
CA MET A 104 5.69 -18.81 -18.00
C MET A 104 4.35 -19.03 -17.29
N PHE A 105 3.92 -20.28 -17.14
CA PHE A 105 2.65 -20.60 -16.48
C PHE A 105 2.65 -20.14 -15.01
N TYR A 106 3.69 -20.50 -14.23
CA TYR A 106 3.80 -20.09 -12.84
C TYR A 106 3.87 -18.56 -12.68
N LYS A 107 4.68 -17.88 -13.50
CA LYS A 107 4.81 -16.42 -13.46
C LYS A 107 3.48 -15.74 -13.79
N THR A 108 2.76 -16.23 -14.80
CA THR A 108 1.44 -15.70 -15.15
C THR A 108 0.43 -15.88 -14.03
N MET A 109 0.37 -17.06 -13.40
CA MET A 109 -0.55 -17.30 -12.27
C MET A 109 -0.25 -16.40 -11.07
N LEU A 110 1.02 -16.11 -10.78
CA LEU A 110 1.42 -15.23 -9.68
C LEU A 110 1.13 -13.75 -9.95
N ILE A 111 1.06 -13.35 -11.22
CA ILE A 111 0.76 -11.96 -11.62
C ILE A 111 -0.75 -11.73 -11.76
N LEU A 112 -1.54 -12.77 -12.04
CA LEU A 112 -2.98 -12.67 -12.30
C LEU A 112 -3.79 -11.89 -11.24
N PRO A 113 -3.54 -12.03 -9.92
CA PRO A 113 -4.25 -11.25 -8.90
C PRO A 113 -4.12 -9.74 -9.06
N TYR A 114 -3.05 -9.24 -9.70
CA TYR A 114 -2.87 -7.81 -9.95
C TYR A 114 -4.00 -7.19 -10.78
N ALA A 115 -4.61 -7.96 -11.68
CA ALA A 115 -5.69 -7.49 -12.54
C ALA A 115 -7.05 -7.43 -11.81
N VAL A 116 -7.16 -8.00 -10.61
CA VAL A 116 -8.40 -8.04 -9.84
C VAL A 116 -8.59 -6.72 -9.10
N ALA A 117 -9.75 -6.08 -9.28
CA ALA A 117 -10.09 -4.86 -8.57
C ALA A 117 -10.10 -5.10 -7.04
N PRO A 118 -9.58 -4.17 -6.21
CA PRO A 118 -9.46 -4.40 -4.76
C PRO A 118 -10.78 -4.74 -4.07
N ALA A 119 -11.89 -4.09 -4.43
CA ALA A 119 -13.22 -4.40 -3.89
C ALA A 119 -13.68 -5.83 -4.25
N VAL A 120 -13.41 -6.29 -5.48
CA VAL A 120 -13.72 -7.66 -5.91
C VAL A 120 -12.87 -8.66 -5.13
N ALA A 121 -11.59 -8.37 -4.92
CA ALA A 121 -10.72 -9.20 -4.10
C ALA A 121 -11.30 -9.33 -2.68
N ALA A 122 -11.68 -8.24 -2.03
CA ALA A 122 -12.30 -8.29 -0.71
C ALA A 122 -13.56 -9.16 -0.66
N VAL A 123 -14.49 -8.99 -1.61
CA VAL A 123 -15.72 -9.79 -1.68
C VAL A 123 -15.40 -11.28 -1.85
N LEU A 124 -14.42 -11.64 -2.69
CA LEU A 124 -13.98 -13.03 -2.84
C LEU A 124 -13.47 -13.62 -1.53
N TRP A 125 -12.63 -12.88 -0.80
CA TRP A 125 -12.11 -13.32 0.50
C TRP A 125 -13.22 -13.43 1.55
N VAL A 126 -14.13 -12.45 1.66
CA VAL A 126 -15.31 -12.55 2.55
C VAL A 126 -16.16 -13.77 2.22
N PHE A 127 -16.43 -14.02 0.94
CA PHE A 127 -17.21 -15.17 0.52
C PHE A 127 -16.55 -16.50 0.92
N MET A 128 -15.25 -16.65 0.66
CA MET A 128 -14.48 -17.85 1.00
C MET A 128 -14.39 -18.08 2.52
N PHE A 129 -14.32 -17.00 3.30
CA PHE A 129 -14.18 -17.01 4.76
C PHE A 129 -15.49 -16.71 5.50
N SER A 130 -16.63 -16.79 4.81
CA SER A 130 -17.94 -16.59 5.43
C SER A 130 -18.16 -17.63 6.54
N PRO A 131 -18.53 -17.24 7.77
CA PRO A 131 -18.67 -18.18 8.89
C PRO A 131 -19.78 -19.23 8.65
N SER A 132 -20.78 -18.90 7.84
CA SER A 132 -21.95 -19.76 7.61
C SER A 132 -21.79 -20.72 6.43
N LEU A 133 -21.15 -20.28 5.35
CA LEU A 133 -21.11 -21.03 4.07
C LEU A 133 -19.71 -21.07 3.43
N GLY A 134 -18.70 -20.44 4.05
CA GLY A 134 -17.37 -20.31 3.48
C GLY A 134 -16.62 -21.63 3.47
N VAL A 135 -16.11 -22.04 2.30
CA VAL A 135 -15.33 -23.28 2.15
C VAL A 135 -14.07 -23.26 3.02
N VAL A 136 -13.43 -22.11 3.18
CA VAL A 136 -12.24 -21.99 4.02
C VAL A 136 -12.60 -21.98 5.50
N ALA A 137 -13.67 -21.28 5.89
CA ALA A 137 -14.15 -21.30 7.27
C ALA A 137 -14.54 -22.71 7.72
N TYR A 138 -15.23 -23.47 6.86
CA TYR A 138 -15.54 -24.88 7.10
C TYR A 138 -14.28 -25.76 7.24
N GLY A 139 -13.25 -25.50 6.42
CA GLY A 139 -11.96 -26.19 6.53
C GLY A 139 -11.25 -25.88 7.86
N LEU A 140 -11.29 -24.63 8.31
CA LEU A 140 -10.73 -24.21 9.61
C LEU A 140 -11.45 -24.89 10.78
N GLU A 141 -12.78 -24.99 10.71
CA GLU A 141 -13.58 -25.65 11.73
C GLU A 141 -13.20 -27.12 11.90
N LYS A 142 -12.91 -27.83 10.80
CA LYS A 142 -12.42 -29.24 10.86
C LYS A 142 -11.10 -29.42 11.59
N VAL A 143 -10.26 -28.39 11.61
CA VAL A 143 -8.95 -28.40 12.31
C VAL A 143 -9.09 -27.81 13.74
N GLY A 144 -10.32 -27.50 14.17
CA GLY A 144 -10.62 -26.98 15.51
C GLY A 144 -10.51 -25.46 15.64
N VAL A 145 -10.42 -24.73 14.53
CA VAL A 145 -10.36 -23.26 14.52
C VAL A 145 -11.74 -22.69 14.22
N HIS A 146 -12.39 -22.07 15.21
CA HIS A 146 -13.67 -21.40 15.02
C HIS A 146 -13.47 -20.03 14.35
N TRP A 147 -13.80 -19.94 13.07
CA TRP A 147 -13.67 -18.71 12.29
C TRP A 147 -14.98 -17.92 12.21
N ASN A 148 -15.02 -16.76 12.84
CA ASN A 148 -16.05 -15.75 12.73
C ASN A 148 -15.49 -14.31 12.69
N HIS A 149 -15.08 -13.87 11.50
CA HIS A 149 -14.60 -12.50 11.27
C HIS A 149 -15.64 -11.40 11.48
N LEU A 150 -16.94 -11.74 11.64
CA LEU A 150 -17.99 -10.76 11.93
C LEU A 150 -18.05 -10.38 13.42
N LEU A 151 -17.55 -11.27 14.29
CA LEU A 151 -17.58 -11.08 15.75
C LEU A 151 -16.18 -10.94 16.35
N ASP A 152 -15.17 -11.55 15.74
CA ASP A 152 -13.78 -11.51 16.21
C ASP A 152 -12.95 -10.51 15.41
N SER A 153 -12.48 -9.46 16.09
CA SER A 153 -11.68 -8.38 15.52
C SER A 153 -10.32 -8.83 14.99
N GLY A 154 -9.69 -9.81 15.65
CA GLY A 154 -8.43 -10.38 15.21
C GLY A 154 -8.58 -11.13 13.90
N GLN A 155 -9.67 -11.87 13.74
CA GLN A 155 -9.99 -12.56 12.50
C GLN A 155 -10.42 -11.61 11.38
N ALA A 156 -11.17 -10.55 11.70
CA ALA A 156 -11.49 -9.48 10.76
C ALA A 156 -10.22 -8.80 10.22
N MET A 157 -9.29 -8.43 11.11
CA MET A 157 -8.00 -7.87 10.75
C MET A 157 -7.19 -8.86 9.89
N THR A 158 -7.17 -10.14 10.28
CA THR A 158 -6.47 -11.19 9.53
C THR A 158 -7.05 -11.32 8.11
N LEU A 159 -8.37 -11.26 7.94
CA LEU A 159 -9.04 -11.33 6.64
C LEU A 159 -8.61 -10.20 5.72
N ILE A 160 -8.66 -8.95 6.20
CA ILE A 160 -8.28 -7.79 5.37
C ILE A 160 -6.78 -7.74 5.08
N VAL A 161 -5.93 -8.21 6.00
CA VAL A 161 -4.48 -8.35 5.76
C VAL A 161 -4.22 -9.41 4.69
N MET A 162 -4.85 -10.59 4.78
CA MET A 162 -4.69 -11.65 3.77
C MET A 162 -5.13 -11.19 2.37
N ALA A 163 -6.30 -10.54 2.26
CA ALA A 163 -6.78 -10.00 0.99
C ALA A 163 -5.82 -8.94 0.42
N SER A 164 -5.35 -8.03 1.27
CA SER A 164 -4.44 -6.95 0.88
C SER A 164 -3.06 -7.48 0.45
N VAL A 165 -2.51 -8.43 1.20
CA VAL A 165 -1.24 -9.11 0.89
C VAL A 165 -1.36 -9.89 -0.41
N TRP A 166 -2.44 -10.65 -0.60
CA TRP A 166 -2.65 -11.44 -1.82
C TRP A 166 -2.61 -10.57 -3.08
N LYS A 167 -3.28 -9.42 -3.07
CA LYS A 167 -3.23 -8.46 -4.18
C LYS A 167 -1.84 -7.84 -4.36
N GLN A 168 -1.15 -7.55 -3.26
CA GLN A 168 0.15 -6.88 -3.29
C GLN A 168 1.31 -7.83 -3.65
N ILE A 169 1.16 -9.13 -3.43
CA ILE A 169 2.15 -10.16 -3.82
C ILE A 169 2.46 -10.04 -5.31
N SER A 170 1.45 -9.91 -6.18
CA SER A 170 1.66 -9.87 -7.63
C SER A 170 2.52 -8.68 -8.07
N TYR A 171 2.29 -7.51 -7.48
CA TYR A 171 3.09 -6.32 -7.75
C TYR A 171 4.53 -6.53 -7.28
N ASN A 172 4.72 -6.86 -6.01
CA ASN A 172 6.06 -7.03 -5.44
C ASN A 172 6.85 -8.15 -6.13
N PHE A 173 6.18 -9.25 -6.47
CA PHE A 173 6.77 -10.40 -7.17
C PHE A 173 7.35 -10.00 -8.52
N LEU A 174 6.61 -9.21 -9.31
CA LEU A 174 7.05 -8.79 -10.63
C LEU A 174 8.34 -7.97 -10.56
N PHE A 175 8.41 -7.02 -9.64
CA PHE A 175 9.59 -6.18 -9.44
C PHE A 175 10.77 -6.97 -8.87
N PHE A 176 10.54 -7.86 -7.90
CA PHE A 176 11.62 -8.71 -7.38
C PHE A 176 12.15 -9.66 -8.43
N LEU A 177 11.28 -10.26 -9.24
CA LEU A 177 11.69 -11.14 -10.34
C LEU A 177 12.51 -10.37 -11.38
N ALA A 178 12.06 -9.19 -11.81
CA ALA A 178 12.80 -8.34 -12.73
C ALA A 178 14.16 -7.92 -12.14
N GLY A 179 14.20 -7.58 -10.85
CA GLY A 179 15.42 -7.26 -10.12
C GLY A 179 16.40 -8.43 -10.11
N LEU A 180 15.94 -9.64 -9.77
CA LEU A 180 16.76 -10.86 -9.77
C LEU A 180 17.32 -11.16 -11.15
N GLN A 181 16.51 -10.98 -12.20
CA GLN A 181 16.93 -11.23 -13.59
C GLN A 181 17.92 -10.20 -14.12
N SER A 182 17.98 -9.00 -13.52
CA SER A 182 18.96 -7.98 -13.89
C SER A 182 20.36 -8.23 -13.33
N ILE A 183 20.49 -9.13 -12.34
CA ILE A 183 21.78 -9.47 -11.73
C ILE A 183 22.64 -10.26 -12.74
N PRO A 184 23.85 -9.80 -13.08
CA PRO A 184 24.73 -10.53 -13.99
C PRO A 184 25.03 -11.94 -13.49
N LYS A 185 24.81 -12.94 -14.36
CA LYS A 185 25.08 -14.37 -14.04
C LYS A 185 26.53 -14.61 -13.64
N SER A 186 27.47 -13.86 -14.21
CA SER A 186 28.90 -13.93 -13.89
C SER A 186 29.20 -13.72 -12.41
N LEU A 187 28.46 -12.84 -11.71
CA LEU A 187 28.63 -12.62 -10.27
C LEU A 187 28.17 -13.84 -9.47
N ILE A 188 27.09 -14.48 -9.90
CA ILE A 188 26.52 -15.66 -9.24
C ILE A 188 27.43 -16.90 -9.46
N GLU A 189 28.03 -17.01 -10.65
CA GLU A 189 28.98 -18.06 -11.02
C GLU A 189 30.32 -17.88 -10.31
N ALA A 190 30.86 -16.66 -10.26
CA ALA A 190 32.09 -16.35 -9.51
C ALA A 190 31.95 -16.74 -8.02
N ALA A 191 30.84 -16.34 -7.39
CA ALA A 191 30.57 -16.71 -6.01
C ALA A 191 30.42 -18.25 -5.82
N ALA A 192 29.94 -18.97 -6.84
CA ALA A 192 29.85 -20.43 -6.78
C ALA A 192 31.23 -21.09 -6.86
N ILE A 193 32.14 -20.53 -7.67
CA ILE A 193 33.55 -20.96 -7.77
C ILE A 193 34.27 -20.72 -6.44
N ASP A 194 33.97 -19.61 -5.75
CA ASP A 194 34.49 -19.30 -4.40
C ASP A 194 33.89 -20.18 -3.28
N GLY A 195 33.12 -21.21 -3.61
CA GLY A 195 32.54 -22.16 -2.66
C GLY A 195 31.31 -21.65 -1.90
N ALA A 196 30.68 -20.54 -2.33
CA ALA A 196 29.48 -20.05 -1.68
C ALA A 196 28.25 -20.93 -2.06
N GLY A 197 27.70 -21.62 -1.06
CA GLY A 197 26.44 -22.36 -1.22
C GLY A 197 25.24 -21.47 -1.59
N PRO A 198 24.11 -22.03 -2.05
CA PRO A 198 22.95 -21.26 -2.53
C PRO A 198 22.38 -20.26 -1.52
N TRP A 199 22.35 -20.62 -0.22
CA TRP A 199 21.87 -19.74 0.85
C TRP A 199 22.83 -18.58 1.10
N ARG A 200 24.14 -18.87 1.14
CA ARG A 200 25.18 -17.85 1.29
C ARG A 200 25.15 -16.87 0.12
N ARG A 201 25.10 -17.37 -1.12
CA ARG A 201 25.00 -16.54 -2.34
C ARG A 201 23.78 -15.63 -2.34
N PHE A 202 22.64 -16.11 -1.86
CA PHE A 202 21.44 -15.26 -1.74
C PHE A 202 21.70 -14.07 -0.81
N TRP A 203 22.14 -14.31 0.43
CA TRP A 203 22.32 -13.24 1.41
C TRP A 203 23.53 -12.33 1.16
N THR A 204 24.60 -12.84 0.54
CA THR A 204 25.83 -12.08 0.34
C THR A 204 25.93 -11.39 -1.02
N VAL A 205 25.22 -11.89 -2.04
CA VAL A 205 25.28 -11.34 -3.41
C VAL A 205 23.92 -10.86 -3.88
N GLN A 206 22.91 -11.75 -3.91
CA GLN A 206 21.63 -11.41 -4.54
C GLN A 206 20.84 -10.38 -3.75
N PHE A 207 20.64 -10.59 -2.45
CA PHE A 207 19.84 -9.71 -1.59
C PHE A 207 20.43 -8.28 -1.48
N PRO A 208 21.75 -8.09 -1.31
CA PRO A 208 22.34 -6.74 -1.35
C PRO A 208 22.15 -6.03 -2.70
N LEU A 209 22.29 -6.74 -3.82
CA LEU A 209 22.05 -6.18 -5.15
C LEU A 209 20.56 -5.91 -5.44
N LEU A 210 19.65 -6.55 -4.72
CA LEU A 210 18.21 -6.25 -4.72
C LEU A 210 17.83 -5.09 -3.79
N SER A 211 18.78 -4.48 -3.08
CA SER A 211 18.45 -3.40 -2.14
C SER A 211 17.73 -2.20 -2.77
N PRO A 212 18.02 -1.75 -4.02
CA PRO A 212 17.27 -0.66 -4.64
C PRO A 212 15.81 -1.05 -4.90
N THR A 213 15.59 -2.28 -5.39
CA THR A 213 14.26 -2.82 -5.65
C THR A 213 13.48 -3.00 -4.35
N THR A 214 14.13 -3.52 -3.30
CA THR A 214 13.51 -3.70 -1.97
C THR A 214 13.12 -2.36 -1.37
N PHE A 215 13.98 -1.34 -1.48
CA PHE A 215 13.69 0.00 -1.01
C PHE A 215 12.51 0.64 -1.76
N PHE A 216 12.52 0.58 -3.09
CA PHE A 216 11.41 1.04 -3.91
C PHE A 216 10.10 0.36 -3.49
N LEU A 217 10.10 -0.97 -3.36
CA LEU A 217 8.93 -1.72 -2.95
C LEU A 217 8.48 -1.36 -1.53
N LEU A 218 9.40 -1.11 -0.59
CA LEU A 218 9.05 -0.64 0.75
C LEU A 218 8.26 0.67 0.71
N VAL A 219 8.72 1.66 -0.08
CA VAL A 219 8.02 2.93 -0.25
C VAL A 219 6.62 2.72 -0.84
N ILE A 220 6.53 1.96 -1.93
CA ILE A 220 5.25 1.70 -2.61
C ILE A 220 4.28 0.90 -1.72
N ASN A 221 4.76 -0.07 -0.95
CA ASN A 221 3.91 -0.86 -0.05
C ASN A 221 3.36 -0.02 1.10
N VAL A 222 4.12 0.97 1.59
CA VAL A 222 3.61 1.92 2.58
C VAL A 222 2.51 2.78 1.98
N VAL A 223 2.71 3.34 0.78
CA VAL A 223 1.65 4.11 0.10
C VAL A 223 0.40 3.26 -0.13
N TYR A 224 0.60 2.03 -0.63
CA TYR A 224 -0.49 1.07 -0.84
C TYR A 224 -1.27 0.80 0.46
N ALA A 225 -0.58 0.51 1.56
CA ALA A 225 -1.22 0.18 2.82
C ALA A 225 -2.00 1.35 3.44
N PHE A 226 -1.55 2.59 3.23
CA PHE A 226 -2.18 3.79 3.77
C PHE A 226 -3.35 4.31 2.92
N PHE A 227 -3.41 4.01 1.62
CA PHE A 227 -4.44 4.56 0.71
C PHE A 227 -5.22 3.51 -0.08
N ASP A 228 -4.53 2.67 -0.86
CA ASP A 228 -5.14 1.78 -1.85
C ASP A 228 -5.92 0.61 -1.23
N THR A 229 -5.69 0.32 0.05
CA THR A 229 -6.39 -0.73 0.82
C THR A 229 -7.79 -0.31 1.27
N PHE A 230 -8.17 0.97 1.09
CA PHE A 230 -9.50 1.49 1.42
C PHE A 230 -10.64 0.58 0.94
N ALA A 231 -10.64 0.26 -0.36
CA ALA A 231 -11.74 -0.50 -0.97
C ALA A 231 -11.77 -1.95 -0.47
N ILE A 232 -10.64 -2.49 0.00
CA ILE A 232 -10.61 -3.81 0.63
C ILE A 232 -11.30 -3.75 1.98
N VAL A 233 -10.97 -2.76 2.82
CA VAL A 233 -11.56 -2.60 4.15
C VAL A 233 -13.04 -2.28 4.07
N ASP A 234 -13.46 -1.36 3.18
CA ASP A 234 -14.88 -1.01 3.03
C ASP A 234 -15.71 -2.22 2.53
N ALA A 235 -15.22 -2.95 1.53
CA ALA A 235 -15.96 -4.11 1.01
C ALA A 235 -15.92 -5.33 1.95
N ALA A 236 -14.87 -5.48 2.77
CA ALA A 236 -14.71 -6.66 3.63
C ALA A 236 -15.36 -6.53 5.00
N THR A 237 -15.12 -5.41 5.69
CA THR A 237 -15.47 -5.27 7.12
C THR A 237 -16.18 -3.96 7.44
N GLN A 238 -16.10 -2.95 6.57
CA GLN A 238 -16.60 -1.60 6.83
C GLN A 238 -16.03 -1.02 8.13
N GLY A 239 -14.77 -1.35 8.43
CA GLY A 239 -14.08 -0.96 9.66
C GLY A 239 -14.44 -1.79 10.90
N GLY A 240 -15.37 -2.73 10.83
CA GLY A 240 -15.80 -3.56 11.96
C GLY A 240 -14.93 -4.81 12.25
N PRO A 241 -15.31 -5.62 13.26
CA PRO A 241 -16.32 -5.32 14.29
C PRO A 241 -15.85 -4.22 15.24
N GLY A 242 -16.77 -3.47 15.84
CA GLY A 242 -16.44 -2.47 16.89
C GLY A 242 -15.59 -1.27 16.45
N LYS A 243 -15.33 -1.06 15.14
CA LYS A 243 -14.34 -0.13 14.57
C LYS A 243 -12.88 -0.62 14.63
N ASP A 244 -12.65 -1.88 14.99
CA ASP A 244 -11.30 -2.43 15.20
C ASP A 244 -10.48 -2.61 13.91
N THR A 245 -11.13 -2.56 12.73
CA THR A 245 -10.44 -2.56 11.43
C THR A 245 -10.52 -1.21 10.71
N ALA A 246 -10.99 -0.15 11.39
CA ALA A 246 -11.08 1.18 10.82
C ALA A 246 -9.68 1.81 10.70
N ILE A 247 -9.06 1.67 9.53
CA ILE A 247 -7.81 2.36 9.18
C ILE A 247 -8.08 3.84 8.85
N LEU A 248 -7.03 4.67 8.89
CA LEU A 248 -7.13 6.14 8.74
C LEU A 248 -7.85 6.56 7.45
N VAL A 249 -7.50 5.96 6.31
CA VAL A 249 -8.17 6.27 5.02
C VAL A 249 -9.65 5.86 5.02
N TYR A 250 -10.00 4.80 5.75
CA TYR A 250 -11.39 4.40 5.92
C TYR A 250 -12.16 5.43 6.75
N LYS A 251 -11.57 5.95 7.84
CA LYS A 251 -12.20 6.99 8.67
C LYS A 251 -12.41 8.28 7.89
N VAL A 252 -11.44 8.72 7.09
CA VAL A 252 -11.59 9.89 6.20
C VAL A 252 -12.85 9.76 5.34
N TYR A 253 -13.05 8.59 4.71
CA TYR A 253 -14.24 8.32 3.92
C TYR A 253 -15.51 8.25 4.75
N TYR A 254 -15.49 7.49 5.85
CA TYR A 254 -16.66 7.29 6.70
C TYR A 254 -17.14 8.63 7.25
N ASP A 255 -16.25 9.43 7.82
CA ASP A 255 -16.62 10.69 8.45
C ASP A 255 -17.05 11.73 7.39
N GLY A 256 -16.38 11.79 6.24
CA GLY A 256 -16.70 12.76 5.18
C GLY A 256 -17.98 12.43 4.41
N PHE A 257 -18.20 11.16 4.07
CA PHE A 257 -19.30 10.75 3.18
C PHE A 257 -20.46 10.07 3.89
N LYS A 258 -20.22 9.33 4.98
CA LYS A 258 -21.30 8.67 5.74
C LYS A 258 -21.78 9.51 6.91
N ALA A 259 -20.86 10.15 7.64
CA ALA A 259 -21.19 11.04 8.75
C ALA A 259 -21.41 12.50 8.31
N MET A 260 -21.08 12.84 7.05
CA MET A 260 -21.23 14.18 6.47
C MET A 260 -20.44 15.28 7.20
N ASP A 261 -19.35 14.91 7.87
CA ASP A 261 -18.40 15.83 8.50
C ASP A 261 -17.27 16.19 7.52
N LEU A 262 -17.53 17.20 6.68
CA LEU A 262 -16.58 17.67 5.67
C LEU A 262 -15.33 18.32 6.29
N GLY A 263 -15.50 19.12 7.35
CA GLY A 263 -14.39 19.80 8.02
C GLY A 263 -13.46 18.83 8.77
N GLY A 264 -14.05 17.89 9.50
CA GLY A 264 -13.33 16.82 10.20
C GLY A 264 -12.62 15.87 9.24
N SER A 265 -13.30 15.41 8.18
CA SER A 265 -12.67 14.54 7.17
C SER A 265 -11.56 15.24 6.36
N ALA A 266 -11.71 16.53 6.08
CA ALA A 266 -10.64 17.34 5.49
C ALA A 266 -9.42 17.44 6.44
N ALA A 267 -9.63 17.68 7.74
CA ALA A 267 -8.56 17.66 8.74
C ALA A 267 -7.87 16.29 8.82
N GLN A 268 -8.63 15.20 8.80
CA GLN A 268 -8.08 13.85 8.74
C GLN A 268 -7.24 13.60 7.48
N SER A 269 -7.69 14.10 6.32
CA SER A 269 -6.96 13.99 5.05
C SER A 269 -5.63 14.73 5.10
N VAL A 270 -5.60 15.92 5.69
CA VAL A 270 -4.38 16.71 5.90
C VAL A 270 -3.41 15.99 6.82
N VAL A 271 -3.89 15.44 7.94
CA VAL A 271 -3.07 14.64 8.87
C VAL A 271 -2.49 13.41 8.16
N LEU A 272 -3.31 12.66 7.42
CA LEU A 272 -2.89 11.48 6.66
C LEU A 272 -1.81 11.83 5.61
N MET A 273 -2.00 12.93 4.88
CA MET A 273 -1.00 13.45 3.94
C MET A 273 0.32 13.77 4.63
N LEU A 274 0.30 14.48 5.76
CA LEU A 274 1.50 14.84 6.52
C LEU A 274 2.25 13.60 7.03
N ILE A 275 1.53 12.58 7.51
CA ILE A 275 2.12 11.31 7.94
C ILE A 275 2.85 10.64 6.79
N VAL A 276 2.21 10.53 5.63
CA VAL A 276 2.80 9.84 4.48
C VAL A 276 4.00 10.61 3.95
N VAL A 277 3.92 11.93 3.84
CA VAL A 277 5.07 12.77 3.45
C VAL A 277 6.22 12.59 4.45
N ALA A 278 5.94 12.61 5.76
CA ALA A 278 6.96 12.40 6.78
C ALA A 278 7.60 11.01 6.67
N LEU A 279 6.80 9.95 6.48
CA LEU A 279 7.29 8.59 6.27
C LEU A 279 8.15 8.48 5.00
N THR A 280 7.73 9.08 3.89
CA THR A 280 8.53 9.12 2.65
C THR A 280 9.85 9.85 2.86
N VAL A 281 9.85 11.02 3.51
CA VAL A 281 11.09 11.75 3.83
C VAL A 281 12.02 10.91 4.70
N VAL A 282 11.49 10.20 5.70
CA VAL A 282 12.27 9.29 6.56
C VAL A 282 12.84 8.13 5.74
N GLN A 283 12.05 7.50 4.87
CA GLN A 283 12.47 6.41 3.99
C GLN A 283 13.66 6.85 3.12
N PHE A 284 13.54 7.97 2.41
CA PHE A 284 14.63 8.48 1.55
C PHE A 284 15.85 8.93 2.37
N ARG A 285 15.65 9.62 3.49
CA ARG A 285 16.80 10.17 4.24
C ARG A 285 17.64 9.10 4.96
N TYR A 286 17.01 8.03 5.44
CA TYR A 286 17.65 7.03 6.31
C TYR A 286 17.81 5.64 5.67
N VAL A 287 16.89 5.23 4.81
CA VAL A 287 16.90 3.87 4.22
C VAL A 287 17.61 3.88 2.87
N GLU A 288 17.44 4.91 2.04
CA GLU A 288 18.12 5.02 0.73
C GLU A 288 19.65 5.02 0.89
N LYS A 289 20.19 5.66 1.93
CA LYS A 289 21.65 5.69 2.20
C LYS A 289 22.27 4.31 2.40
N LYS A 290 21.47 3.28 2.66
CA LYS A 290 21.91 1.89 2.86
C LYS A 290 21.76 1.04 1.59
N VAL A 291 21.24 1.62 0.52
CA VAL A 291 21.03 0.95 -0.77
C VAL A 291 22.35 0.90 -1.55
N GLN A 292 22.68 -0.29 -2.05
CA GLN A 292 23.80 -0.54 -2.93
C GLN A 292 23.31 -0.43 -4.37
N TYR A 293 23.84 0.52 -5.12
CA TYR A 293 23.55 0.73 -6.54
C TYR A 293 24.54 -0.03 -7.44
#